data_AF-A0A2X1J277-F1
#
_entry.id   AF-A0A2X1J277-F1
#
_cell.length_a   1.000
_cell.length_b   1.000
_cell.length_c   1.000
_cell.angle_alpha   90.00
_cell.angle_beta   90.00
_cell.angle_gamma   90.00
#
_symmetry.space_group_name_H-M   'P 1'
#
loop_
_entity.id
_entity.type
_entity.pdbx_description
1 polymer ?
#
loop_
_entity_poly.entity_id
_entity_poly.type
_entity_poly.pdbx_seq_one_letter_code
_entity_poly.pdbx_strand_id
1 'polypeptide(L)'
;MNGKRRLLGSFNHGSMANAMPQALGAQATEPERQVVAMCGDGGFSMLMGDFLSVVQMKLPVKIVVFNNSVLGFVAMEMKAGGYLTDGTELHDTNFARIAEACGITGIRVEKASEVDEALQRAFSIDGPVLVDVVVAKEELAIPPQIKLEQAKGFSLYMLRAIISGRGDEVIELAKTNWLR
;
A
#
# COMPACT_ATOMS: atom_id res chain seq x y z
N MET A 1 15.05 12.01 2.45
CA MET A 1 16.20 11.09 2.59
C MET A 1 17.40 11.87 3.11
N ASN A 2 18.25 11.28 3.96
CA ASN A 2 19.39 11.97 4.61
C ASN A 2 20.74 11.76 3.87
N GLY A 3 20.72 11.49 2.56
CA GLY A 3 21.92 11.24 1.75
C GLY A 3 22.58 9.85 1.93
N LYS A 4 22.27 9.12 3.01
CA LYS A 4 22.77 7.75 3.24
C LYS A 4 21.81 6.65 2.78
N ARG A 5 20.51 6.98 2.74
CA ARG A 5 19.44 6.11 2.25
C ARG A 5 19.27 6.28 0.74
N ARG A 6 19.11 5.17 0.03
CA ARG A 6 18.76 5.13 -1.39
C ARG A 6 17.28 4.80 -1.53
N LEU A 7 16.60 5.46 -2.46
CA LEU A 7 15.22 5.17 -2.84
C LEU A 7 15.26 4.59 -4.24
N LEU A 8 14.61 3.43 -4.41
CA LEU A 8 14.42 2.76 -5.69
C LEU A 8 12.91 2.75 -6.00
N GLY A 9 12.57 2.81 -7.28
CA GLY A 9 11.18 2.76 -7.72
C GLY A 9 11.05 2.93 -9.23
N SER A 10 9.91 2.49 -9.78
CA SER A 10 9.56 2.73 -11.19
C SER A 10 8.98 4.13 -11.37
N PHE A 11 9.84 5.16 -11.33
CA PHE A 11 9.39 6.56 -11.37
C PHE A 11 9.05 7.10 -12.76
N ASN A 12 9.59 6.48 -13.82
CA ASN A 12 9.32 6.90 -15.19
C ASN A 12 8.15 6.13 -15.80
N HIS A 13 8.22 4.80 -15.80
CA HIS A 13 7.16 3.96 -16.38
C HIS A 13 5.95 3.81 -15.44
N GLY A 14 6.12 3.93 -14.12
CA GLY A 14 5.03 3.70 -13.17
C GLY A 14 4.58 2.23 -13.10
N SER A 15 5.48 1.29 -13.42
CA SER A 15 5.16 -0.14 -13.42
C SER A 15 4.76 -0.60 -12.00
N MET A 16 3.57 -1.17 -11.86
CA MET A 16 3.14 -1.78 -10.61
C MET A 16 4.02 -2.99 -10.22
N ALA A 17 3.88 -3.44 -8.98
CA ALA A 17 4.57 -4.61 -8.43
C ALA A 17 6.11 -4.51 -8.36
N ASN A 18 6.69 -3.32 -8.59
CA ASN A 18 8.15 -3.18 -8.65
C ASN A 18 8.89 -3.31 -7.31
N ALA A 19 8.24 -2.96 -6.19
CA ALA A 19 8.93 -2.73 -4.93
C ALA A 19 9.58 -4.00 -4.36
N MET A 20 8.84 -5.12 -4.34
CA MET A 20 9.37 -6.38 -3.81
C MET A 20 10.49 -6.94 -4.72
N PRO A 21 10.32 -7.16 -6.03
CA PRO A 21 11.40 -7.65 -6.90
C PRO A 21 12.66 -6.79 -6.86
N GLN A 22 12.51 -5.46 -6.84
CA GLN A 22 13.65 -4.55 -6.68
C GLN A 22 14.35 -4.74 -5.33
N ALA A 23 13.59 -4.94 -4.25
CA ALA A 23 14.15 -5.23 -2.93
C ALA A 23 14.89 -6.58 -2.89
N LEU A 24 14.39 -7.63 -3.55
CA LEU A 24 15.09 -8.91 -3.66
C LEU A 24 16.45 -8.73 -4.35
N GLY A 25 16.48 -8.04 -5.50
CA GLY A 25 17.73 -7.77 -6.22
C GLY A 25 18.70 -6.90 -5.42
N ALA A 26 18.19 -5.87 -4.74
CA ALA A 26 19.00 -5.01 -3.88
C ALA A 26 19.60 -5.79 -2.70
N GLN A 27 18.80 -6.61 -2.01
CA GLN A 27 19.25 -7.40 -0.86
C GLN A 27 20.25 -8.48 -1.26
N ALA A 28 20.08 -9.11 -2.43
CA ALA A 28 21.02 -10.08 -2.96
C ALA A 28 22.38 -9.45 -3.34
N THR A 29 22.37 -8.19 -3.80
CA THR A 29 23.58 -7.47 -4.20
C THR A 29 24.31 -6.83 -3.01
N GLU A 30 23.57 -6.45 -1.97
CA GLU A 30 24.08 -5.77 -0.78
C GLU A 30 23.61 -6.50 0.50
N PRO A 31 24.13 -7.71 0.81
CA PRO A 31 23.61 -8.59 1.86
C PRO A 31 23.62 -7.98 3.27
N GLU A 32 24.61 -7.12 3.56
CA GLU A 32 24.79 -6.48 4.86
C GLU A 32 23.92 -5.22 5.05
N ARG A 33 23.25 -4.75 3.99
CA ARG A 33 22.41 -3.56 4.06
C ARG A 33 20.97 -3.94 4.35
N GLN A 34 20.34 -3.19 5.24
CA GLN A 34 18.91 -3.30 5.45
C GLN A 34 18.15 -2.79 4.22
N VAL A 35 17.31 -3.66 3.65
CA VAL A 35 16.41 -3.33 2.54
C VAL A 35 14.96 -3.42 3.02
N VAL A 36 14.19 -2.37 2.72
CA VAL A 36 12.75 -2.29 3.02
C VAL A 36 11.99 -2.14 1.71
N ALA A 37 11.09 -3.08 1.42
CA ALA A 37 10.14 -2.98 0.32
C ALA A 37 8.87 -2.29 0.81
N MET A 38 8.49 -1.19 0.16
CA MET A 38 7.23 -0.49 0.43
C MET A 38 6.23 -0.83 -0.68
N CYS A 39 5.28 -1.69 -0.38
CA CYS A 39 4.34 -2.25 -1.32
C CYS A 39 2.92 -1.72 -1.06
N GLY A 40 2.14 -1.46 -2.10
CA GLY A 40 0.67 -1.52 -1.97
C GLY A 40 0.20 -2.96 -2.10
N ASP A 41 -0.91 -3.32 -1.46
CA ASP A 41 -1.58 -4.62 -1.54
C ASP A 41 -1.81 -5.12 -2.98
N GLY A 42 -2.34 -4.28 -3.86
CA GLY A 42 -2.55 -4.63 -5.27
C GLY A 42 -1.25 -4.91 -6.01
N GLY A 43 -0.21 -4.11 -5.75
CA GLY A 43 1.12 -4.30 -6.32
C GLY A 43 1.83 -5.55 -5.79
N PHE A 44 1.70 -5.84 -4.50
CA PHE A 44 2.25 -7.04 -3.89
C PHE A 44 1.60 -8.31 -4.47
N SER A 45 0.27 -8.29 -4.60
CA SER A 45 -0.51 -9.43 -5.10
C SER A 45 -0.12 -9.85 -6.52
N MET A 46 0.25 -8.90 -7.38
CA MET A 46 0.61 -9.17 -8.79
C MET A 46 1.82 -10.10 -8.96
N LEU A 47 2.80 -10.03 -8.06
CA LEU A 47 4.05 -10.81 -8.15
C LEU A 47 4.29 -11.67 -6.91
N MET A 48 3.21 -12.05 -6.21
CA MET A 48 3.31 -12.83 -4.97
C MET A 48 3.97 -14.21 -5.16
N GLY A 49 4.08 -14.74 -6.39
CA GLY A 49 4.89 -15.92 -6.67
C GLY A 49 6.38 -15.74 -6.31
N ASP A 50 6.92 -14.54 -6.52
CA ASP A 50 8.33 -14.20 -6.20
C ASP A 50 8.56 -14.09 -4.69
N PHE A 51 7.49 -14.00 -3.89
CA PHE A 51 7.58 -13.97 -2.44
C PHE A 51 8.19 -15.28 -1.89
N LEU A 52 7.96 -16.41 -2.56
CA LEU A 52 8.60 -17.69 -2.20
C LEU A 52 10.14 -17.64 -2.38
N SER A 53 10.62 -16.82 -3.31
CA SER A 53 12.06 -16.64 -3.54
C SER A 53 12.75 -15.95 -2.36
N VAL A 54 12.04 -15.13 -1.58
CA VAL A 54 12.56 -14.52 -0.34
C VAL A 54 13.01 -15.60 0.64
N VAL A 55 12.18 -16.64 0.80
CA VAL A 55 12.44 -17.79 1.67
C VAL A 55 13.57 -18.64 1.12
N GLN A 56 13.47 -19.02 -0.16
CA GLN A 56 14.44 -19.90 -0.82
C GLN A 56 15.86 -19.33 -0.80
N MET A 57 15.98 -18.02 -1.02
CA MET A 57 17.26 -17.30 -1.01
C MET A 57 17.66 -16.77 0.37
N LYS A 58 16.82 -16.95 1.40
CA LYS A 58 17.03 -16.46 2.77
C LYS A 58 17.34 -14.96 2.82
N LEU A 59 16.66 -14.16 1.99
CA LEU A 59 16.93 -12.73 1.91
C LEU A 59 16.28 -11.99 3.10
N PRO A 60 17.03 -11.23 3.91
CA PRO A 60 16.50 -10.57 5.11
C PRO A 60 15.72 -9.27 4.82
N VAL A 61 14.91 -9.25 3.74
CA VAL A 61 14.11 -8.09 3.32
C VAL A 61 12.97 -7.86 4.31
N LYS A 62 12.75 -6.58 4.67
CA LYS A 62 11.54 -6.16 5.40
C LYS A 62 10.50 -5.68 4.40
N ILE A 63 9.35 -6.33 4.35
CA ILE A 63 8.28 -6.00 3.40
C ILE A 63 7.16 -5.32 4.17
N VAL A 64 6.81 -4.10 3.81
CA VAL A 64 5.69 -3.35 4.38
C VAL A 64 4.63 -3.22 3.31
N VAL A 65 3.45 -3.79 3.56
CA VAL A 65 2.30 -3.72 2.67
C VAL A 65 1.31 -2.70 3.23
N PHE A 66 1.03 -1.65 2.47
CA PHE A 66 -0.09 -0.75 2.71
C PHE A 66 -1.34 -1.39 2.13
N ASN A 67 -2.23 -1.84 3.02
CA ASN A 67 -3.39 -2.64 2.68
C ASN A 67 -4.66 -1.82 2.90
N ASN A 68 -5.25 -1.35 1.80
CA ASN A 68 -6.51 -0.60 1.80
C ASN A 68 -7.59 -1.30 0.99
N SER A 69 -7.30 -2.50 0.47
CA SER A 69 -8.20 -3.32 -0.33
C SER A 69 -8.74 -2.60 -1.57
N VAL A 70 -7.93 -1.72 -2.17
CA VAL A 70 -8.30 -0.97 -3.37
C VAL A 70 -7.07 -0.57 -4.19
N LEU A 71 -7.21 -0.50 -5.51
CA LEU A 71 -6.27 0.22 -6.38
C LEU A 71 -6.42 1.74 -6.20
N GLY A 72 -5.95 2.23 -5.04
CA GLY A 72 -6.29 3.55 -4.52
C GLY A 72 -5.97 4.73 -5.44
N PHE A 73 -4.85 4.68 -6.18
CA PHE A 73 -4.49 5.76 -7.11
C PHE A 73 -5.47 5.84 -8.30
N VAL A 74 -5.88 4.68 -8.85
CA VAL A 74 -6.86 4.62 -9.94
C VAL A 74 -8.23 5.06 -9.44
N ALA A 75 -8.65 4.58 -8.27
CA ALA A 75 -9.91 4.98 -7.64
C ALA A 75 -9.97 6.49 -7.40
N MET A 76 -8.87 7.09 -6.94
CA MET A 76 -8.75 8.54 -6.72
C MET A 76 -8.87 9.33 -8.03
N GLU A 77 -8.17 8.93 -9.10
CA GLU A 77 -8.27 9.57 -10.42
C GLU A 77 -9.69 9.48 -11.01
N MET A 78 -10.39 8.35 -10.83
CA MET A 78 -11.79 8.20 -11.22
C MET A 78 -12.70 9.19 -10.46
N LYS A 79 -12.54 9.28 -9.13
CA LYS A 79 -13.29 10.23 -8.28
C LYS A 79 -13.00 11.68 -8.68
N ALA A 80 -11.73 12.02 -8.91
CA ALA A 80 -11.32 13.35 -9.37
C ALA A 80 -11.88 13.68 -10.76
N GLY A 81 -12.08 12.68 -11.62
CA GLY A 81 -12.75 12.81 -12.92
C GLY A 81 -14.28 12.82 -12.85
N GLY A 82 -14.89 12.66 -11.67
CA GLY A 82 -16.35 12.61 -11.48
C GLY A 82 -16.99 11.28 -11.87
N TYR A 83 -16.21 10.21 -11.97
CA TYR A 83 -16.70 8.86 -12.20
C TYR A 83 -16.97 8.14 -10.88
N LEU A 84 -17.91 7.19 -10.90
CA LEU A 84 -17.98 6.18 -9.86
C LEU A 84 -16.78 5.24 -10.03
N THR A 85 -16.20 4.77 -8.94
CA THR A 85 -15.15 3.75 -9.04
C THR A 85 -15.74 2.44 -9.57
N ASP A 86 -14.98 1.77 -10.42
CA ASP A 86 -15.30 0.47 -11.00
C ASP A 86 -14.00 -0.30 -11.23
N GLY A 87 -14.01 -1.63 -11.05
CA GLY A 87 -12.84 -2.49 -11.26
C GLY A 87 -11.60 -2.19 -10.42
N THR A 88 -11.74 -1.45 -9.32
CA THR A 88 -10.62 -1.04 -8.44
C THR A 88 -10.62 -1.72 -7.09
N GLU A 89 -11.70 -2.41 -6.72
CA GLU A 89 -11.80 -3.09 -5.43
C GLU A 89 -10.96 -4.36 -5.39
N LEU A 90 -10.33 -4.60 -4.24
CA LEU A 90 -9.60 -5.82 -3.94
C LEU A 90 -10.26 -6.50 -2.74
N HIS A 91 -10.04 -7.82 -2.63
CA HIS A 91 -10.47 -8.57 -1.46
C HIS A 91 -9.64 -8.20 -0.24
N ASP A 92 -10.28 -8.00 0.93
CA ASP A 92 -9.58 -7.79 2.21
C ASP A 92 -8.77 -9.04 2.57
N THR A 93 -7.49 -8.97 2.25
CA THR A 93 -6.58 -10.10 2.33
C THR A 93 -5.62 -9.87 3.48
N ASN A 94 -5.48 -10.88 4.34
CA ASN A 94 -4.50 -10.86 5.41
C ASN A 94 -3.16 -11.38 4.89
N PHE A 95 -2.28 -10.45 4.49
CA PHE A 95 -0.97 -10.79 3.94
C PHE A 95 0.00 -11.32 5.02
N ALA A 96 -0.21 -10.96 6.29
CA ALA A 96 0.56 -11.53 7.39
C ALA A 96 0.34 -13.05 7.51
N ARG A 97 -0.90 -13.53 7.32
CA ARG A 97 -1.20 -14.98 7.27
C ARG A 97 -0.55 -15.68 6.09
N ILE A 98 -0.50 -15.03 4.93
CA ILE A 98 0.21 -15.56 3.76
C ILE A 98 1.71 -15.67 4.05
N ALA A 99 2.30 -14.65 4.69
CA ALA A 99 3.70 -14.69 5.14
C ALA A 99 3.96 -15.88 6.07
N GLU A 100 3.13 -16.08 7.08
CA GLU A 100 3.22 -17.23 7.99
C GLU A 100 3.17 -18.56 7.23
N ALA A 101 2.26 -18.70 6.27
CA ALA A 101 2.13 -19.91 5.46
C ALA A 101 3.35 -20.18 4.57
N CYS A 102 4.07 -19.14 4.15
CA CYS A 102 5.33 -19.24 3.41
C CYS A 102 6.54 -19.50 4.33
N GLY A 103 6.39 -19.48 5.66
CA GLY A 103 7.49 -19.61 6.62
C GLY A 103 8.23 -18.29 6.92
N ILE A 104 7.58 -17.15 6.67
CA ILE A 104 8.06 -15.81 6.99
C ILE A 104 7.28 -15.27 8.19
N THR A 105 7.92 -14.47 9.05
CA THR A 105 7.17 -13.80 10.12
C THR A 105 6.20 -12.77 9.51
N GLY A 106 4.90 -12.96 9.75
CA GLY A 106 3.86 -12.00 9.44
C GLY A 106 3.47 -11.17 10.66
N ILE A 107 3.30 -9.86 10.47
CA ILE A 107 2.77 -8.94 11.50
C ILE A 107 1.63 -8.17 10.85
N ARG A 108 0.41 -8.27 11.39
CA ARG A 108 -0.71 -7.43 10.95
C ARG A 108 -0.90 -6.25 11.91
N VAL A 109 -1.12 -5.08 11.35
CA VAL A 109 -1.38 -3.84 12.08
C VAL A 109 -2.74 -3.33 11.66
N GLU A 110 -3.66 -3.19 12.61
CA GLU A 110 -5.03 -2.72 12.34
C GLU A 110 -5.31 -1.36 12.99
N LYS A 111 -4.44 -0.93 13.93
CA LYS A 111 -4.55 0.38 14.58
C LYS A 111 -3.27 1.18 14.40
N ALA A 112 -3.42 2.48 14.17
CA ALA A 112 -2.30 3.40 14.02
C ALA A 112 -1.34 3.38 15.23
N SER A 113 -1.87 3.18 16.45
CA SER A 113 -1.07 3.09 17.68
C SER A 113 -0.14 1.88 17.74
N GLU A 114 -0.37 0.85 16.94
CA GLU A 114 0.40 -0.40 16.93
C GLU A 114 1.57 -0.35 15.93
N VAL A 115 1.64 0.69 15.08
CA VAL A 115 2.63 0.79 14.00
C VAL A 115 4.06 0.80 14.55
N ASP A 116 4.33 1.61 15.57
CA ASP A 116 5.68 1.74 16.13
C ASP A 116 6.19 0.42 16.73
N GLU A 117 5.35 -0.27 17.49
CA GLU A 117 5.66 -1.57 18.07
C GLU A 117 5.87 -2.64 16.99
N ALA A 118 5.00 -2.68 15.99
CA ALA A 118 5.08 -3.62 14.88
C ALA A 118 6.38 -3.46 14.06
N LEU A 119 6.76 -2.22 13.77
CA LEU A 119 8.00 -1.94 13.06
C LEU A 119 9.22 -2.29 13.92
N GLN A 120 9.25 -1.90 15.20
CA GLN A 120 10.34 -2.29 16.11
C GLN A 120 10.53 -3.80 16.16
N ARG A 121 9.42 -4.56 16.28
CA ARG A 121 9.44 -6.02 16.22
C ARG A 121 9.97 -6.52 14.88
N ALA A 122 9.49 -6.00 13.75
CA ALA A 122 9.93 -6.43 12.43
C ALA A 122 11.44 -6.22 12.20
N PHE A 123 11.98 -5.12 12.70
CA PHE A 123 13.41 -4.79 12.60
C PHE A 123 14.29 -5.55 13.59
N SER A 124 13.74 -6.02 14.72
CA SER A 124 14.47 -6.83 15.71
C SER A 124 14.67 -8.29 15.30
N ILE A 125 13.90 -8.78 14.33
CA ILE A 125 13.95 -10.17 13.86
C ILE A 125 15.01 -10.31 12.79
N ASP A 126 15.90 -11.29 12.93
CA ASP A 126 16.81 -11.69 11.86
C ASP A 126 16.04 -12.41 10.73
N GLY A 127 16.34 -12.05 9.47
CA GLY A 127 15.67 -12.62 8.31
C GLY A 127 14.43 -11.84 7.84
N PRO A 128 13.67 -12.40 6.88
CA PRO A 128 12.55 -11.69 6.26
C PRO A 128 11.38 -11.53 7.21
N VAL A 129 10.70 -10.39 7.10
CA VAL A 129 9.45 -10.10 7.82
C VAL A 129 8.50 -9.37 6.88
N LEU A 130 7.22 -9.73 6.92
CA LEU A 130 6.15 -8.99 6.26
C LEU A 130 5.28 -8.29 7.31
N VAL A 131 5.11 -6.98 7.16
CA VAL A 131 4.20 -6.16 7.96
C VAL A 131 3.02 -5.74 7.07
N ASP A 132 1.85 -6.28 7.35
CA ASP A 132 0.58 -5.98 6.70
C ASP A 132 -0.11 -4.86 7.47
N VAL A 133 -0.06 -3.63 6.94
CA VAL A 133 -0.61 -2.44 7.59
C VAL A 133 -1.94 -2.10 6.96
N VAL A 134 -3.02 -2.32 7.70
CA VAL A 134 -4.36 -1.91 7.27
C VAL A 134 -4.45 -0.39 7.35
N VAL A 135 -4.71 0.25 6.21
CA VAL A 135 -4.86 1.69 6.10
C VAL A 135 -6.22 2.05 5.53
N ALA A 136 -6.67 3.29 5.74
CA ALA A 136 -7.99 3.71 5.32
C ALA A 136 -8.17 3.61 3.79
N LYS A 137 -9.29 3.00 3.37
CA LYS A 137 -9.68 2.85 1.95
C LYS A 137 -9.91 4.19 1.25
N GLU A 138 -10.42 5.16 2.00
CA GLU A 138 -10.92 6.44 1.49
C GLU A 138 -9.99 7.63 1.78
N GLU A 139 -8.71 7.38 2.11
CA GLU A 139 -7.72 8.46 2.29
C GLU A 139 -7.45 9.16 0.95
N LEU A 140 -7.62 10.48 0.90
CA LEU A 140 -7.31 11.26 -0.29
C LEU A 140 -5.84 11.67 -0.30
N ALA A 141 -5.14 11.29 -1.36
CA ALA A 141 -3.86 11.89 -1.71
C ALA A 141 -4.10 13.30 -2.26
N ILE A 142 -4.25 14.30 -1.37
CA ILE A 142 -4.49 15.69 -1.76
C ILE A 142 -3.19 16.29 -2.33
N PRO A 143 -3.13 16.67 -3.61
CA PRO A 143 -1.97 17.36 -4.15
C PRO A 143 -1.84 18.76 -3.51
N PRO A 144 -0.62 19.31 -3.41
CA PRO A 144 -0.39 20.63 -2.82
C PRO A 144 -1.09 21.78 -3.56
N GLN A 145 -1.57 21.55 -4.79
CA GLN A 145 -2.40 22.47 -5.55
C GLN A 145 -3.68 21.77 -6.00
N ILE A 146 -4.83 22.20 -5.47
CA ILE A 146 -6.14 21.72 -5.91
C ILE A 146 -6.54 22.53 -7.14
N LYS A 147 -6.68 21.87 -8.30
CA LYS A 147 -7.20 22.54 -9.51
C LYS A 147 -8.72 22.67 -9.45
N LEU A 148 -9.26 23.75 -10.01
CA LEU A 148 -10.71 23.99 -10.04
C LEU A 148 -11.48 22.86 -10.76
N GLU A 149 -10.87 22.22 -11.76
CA GLU A 149 -11.44 21.07 -12.46
C GLU A 149 -11.58 19.83 -11.57
N GLN A 150 -10.56 19.54 -10.75
CA GLN A 150 -10.61 18.42 -9.80
C GLN A 150 -11.68 18.65 -8.73
N ALA A 151 -11.85 19.89 -8.27
CA ALA A 151 -12.92 20.25 -7.33
C ALA A 151 -14.32 20.03 -7.95
N LYS A 152 -14.50 20.39 -9.22
CA LYS A 152 -15.75 20.14 -9.97
C LYS A 152 -16.01 18.64 -10.17
N GLY A 153 -15.00 17.89 -10.61
CA GLY A 153 -15.12 16.45 -10.82
C GLY A 153 -15.43 15.72 -9.52
N PHE A 154 -14.76 16.06 -8.43
CA PHE A 154 -15.04 15.50 -7.11
C PHE A 154 -16.47 15.79 -6.62
N SER A 155 -16.96 17.01 -6.86
CA SER A 155 -18.36 17.38 -6.55
C SER A 155 -19.36 16.55 -7.36
N LEU A 156 -19.05 16.28 -8.64
CA LEU A 156 -19.88 15.43 -9.49
C LEU A 156 -19.87 13.97 -9.03
N TYR A 157 -18.71 13.44 -8.59
CA TYR A 157 -18.60 12.12 -7.99
C TYR A 157 -19.52 12.00 -6.77
N MET A 158 -19.45 12.95 -5.82
CA MET A 158 -20.30 12.93 -4.62
C MET A 158 -21.79 12.87 -4.97
N LEU A 159 -22.23 13.68 -5.93
CA LEU A 159 -23.63 13.70 -6.38
C LEU A 159 -24.04 12.35 -6.98
N ARG A 160 -23.20 11.77 -7.84
CA ARG A 160 -23.43 10.45 -8.45
C ARG A 160 -23.45 9.34 -7.40
N ALA A 161 -22.52 9.34 -6.45
CA ALA A 161 -22.45 8.34 -5.39
C ALA A 161 -23.74 8.31 -4.56
N ILE A 162 -24.25 9.49 -4.17
CA ILE A 162 -25.52 9.61 -3.44
C ILE A 162 -26.70 9.09 -4.27
N ILE A 163 -26.82 9.51 -5.53
CA ILE A 163 -27.92 9.09 -6.42
C ILE A 163 -27.88 7.58 -6.67
N SER A 164 -26.69 6.99 -6.75
CA SER A 164 -26.48 5.56 -7.00
C SER A 164 -26.53 4.70 -5.74
N GLY A 165 -26.89 5.26 -4.57
CA GLY A 165 -27.03 4.51 -3.32
C GLY A 165 -25.71 4.20 -2.60
N ARG A 166 -24.59 4.78 -3.02
CA ARG A 166 -23.23 4.66 -2.43
C ARG A 166 -22.92 5.85 -1.51
N GLY A 167 -23.92 6.30 -0.74
CA GLY A 167 -23.79 7.48 0.13
C GLY A 167 -22.92 7.26 1.36
N ASP A 168 -22.79 6.00 1.79
CA ASP A 168 -21.89 5.53 2.83
C ASP A 168 -20.41 5.80 2.50
N GLU A 169 -19.99 5.64 1.25
CA GLU A 169 -18.63 5.98 0.81
C GLU A 169 -18.31 7.47 1.00
N VAL A 170 -19.28 8.35 0.71
CA VAL A 170 -19.12 9.79 0.88
C VAL A 170 -18.95 10.14 2.36
N ILE A 171 -19.67 9.44 3.24
CA ILE A 171 -19.55 9.62 4.69
C ILE A 171 -18.19 9.15 5.19
N GLU A 172 -17.73 7.95 4.77
CA GLU A 172 -16.43 7.41 5.18
C GLU A 172 -15.26 8.24 4.66
N LEU A 173 -15.34 8.74 3.43
CA LEU A 173 -14.37 9.67 2.89
C LEU A 173 -14.31 10.97 3.71
N ALA A 174 -15.46 11.54 4.08
CA ALA A 174 -15.50 12.75 4.90
C ALA A 174 -14.90 12.52 6.29
N LYS A 175 -15.26 11.41 6.96
CA LYS A 175 -14.71 11.06 8.28
C LYS A 175 -13.18 10.89 8.20
N THR A 176 -12.70 10.11 7.25
CA THR A 176 -11.28 9.78 7.08
C THR A 176 -10.41 11.03 6.89
N ASN A 177 -10.90 12.01 6.13
CA ASN A 177 -10.08 13.17 5.72
C ASN A 177 -10.29 14.43 6.58
N TRP A 178 -11.42 14.60 7.28
CA TRP A 178 -11.69 15.77 8.14
C TRP A 178 -11.48 15.52 9.63
N LEU A 179 -11.64 14.29 10.12
CA LEU A 179 -11.37 13.93 11.51
C LEU A 179 -9.94 13.36 11.60
N ARG A 180 -8.95 14.24 11.53
CA ARG A 180 -7.55 13.91 11.81
C ARG A 180 -7.19 14.16 13.26
#